data_AF-A0A8J3P3X2-F1
#
_entry.id   AF-A0A8J3P3X2-F1
#
_cell.length_a   1.000
_cell.length_b   1.000
_cell.length_c   1.000
_cell.angle_alpha   90.00
_cell.angle_beta   90.00
_cell.angle_gamma   90.00
#
_symmetry.space_group_name_H-M   'P 1'
#
loop_
_entity.id
_entity.type
_entity.pdbx_description
1 polymer ?
#
loop_
_entity_poly.entity_id
_entity_poly.type
_entity_poly.pdbx_seq_one_letter_code
_entity_poly.pdbx_strand_id
1 'polypeptide(L)'
;MSNDQTARSGRPSAKTIATVVALPIALLAGFGFFQAMRPPAEPAPEPSVAAGPQVMPTTPVTMDAPALTERQATVCRALLSQLPDQVRELPRRAVTAGHEQNAAYGEPALTLACGGPSPSYPPTDDVYTLDGVCWHKGDGAWTTVDREVPVRVTVPAAYDPAGQWVINFSKTLIATVPHAERIPPGCGTRA
;
A
#
# COMPACT_ATOMS: atom_id res chain seq x y z
N MET A 1 78.33 64.73 8.45
CA MET A 1 78.01 63.45 9.12
C MET A 1 76.96 62.74 8.27
N SER A 2 77.39 61.71 7.52
CA SER A 2 76.58 60.63 6.90
C SER A 2 75.77 59.87 7.98
N ASN A 3 74.73 59.08 7.74
CA ASN A 3 74.02 58.56 6.55
C ASN A 3 72.64 58.04 7.02
N ASP A 4 71.69 58.02 6.07
CA ASP A 4 70.78 56.92 5.70
C ASP A 4 70.25 55.90 6.75
N GLN A 5 68.93 55.70 6.79
CA GLN A 5 68.33 54.36 6.98
C GLN A 5 66.86 54.28 6.50
N THR A 6 66.72 54.04 5.19
CA THR A 6 65.92 53.00 4.52
C THR A 6 64.64 52.40 5.17
N ALA A 7 63.56 52.51 4.40
CA ALA A 7 62.35 51.71 4.45
C ALA A 7 62.62 50.19 4.38
N ARG A 8 61.93 49.40 5.22
CA ARG A 8 61.87 47.93 5.11
C ARG A 8 60.46 47.50 4.70
N SER A 9 60.33 47.23 3.41
CA SER A 9 59.20 46.54 2.78
C SER A 9 59.20 45.06 3.20
N GLY A 10 58.14 44.62 3.89
CA GLY A 10 57.89 43.20 4.18
C GLY A 10 57.11 42.57 3.03
N ARG A 11 57.75 41.69 2.25
CA ARG A 11 57.10 40.84 1.24
C ARG A 11 56.24 39.77 1.92
N PRO A 12 54.95 39.60 1.58
CA PRO A 12 54.21 38.40 1.91
C PRO A 12 54.60 37.23 0.99
N SER A 13 54.81 36.07 1.60
CA SER A 13 55.26 34.83 0.96
C SER A 13 54.24 34.28 -0.04
N ALA A 14 54.73 33.75 -1.17
CA ALA A 14 53.97 33.36 -2.37
C ALA A 14 52.91 32.24 -2.18
N LYS A 15 52.79 31.65 -0.99
CA LYS A 15 51.84 30.55 -0.72
C LYS A 15 50.41 31.01 -0.43
N THR A 16 50.19 32.29 -0.11
CA THR A 16 48.87 32.81 0.29
C THR A 16 48.04 33.37 -0.87
N ILE A 17 48.63 33.56 -2.05
CA ILE A 17 47.96 34.18 -3.21
C ILE A 17 47.20 33.15 -4.06
N ALA A 18 47.64 31.88 -4.06
CA ALA A 18 47.07 30.84 -4.91
C ALA A 18 45.61 30.46 -4.56
N THR A 19 45.21 30.55 -3.29
CA THR A 19 43.88 30.13 -2.83
C THR A 19 42.80 31.21 -3.05
N VAL A 20 43.20 32.48 -3.21
CA VAL A 20 42.27 33.62 -3.32
C VAL A 20 41.62 33.71 -4.70
N VAL A 21 42.29 33.20 -5.76
CA VAL A 21 41.79 33.26 -7.14
C VAL A 21 41.12 31.95 -7.58
N ALA A 22 41.57 30.79 -7.09
CA ALA A 22 41.01 29.50 -7.48
C ALA A 22 39.56 29.29 -6.99
N LEU A 23 39.24 29.76 -5.78
CA LEU A 23 37.91 29.62 -5.19
C LEU A 23 36.80 30.40 -5.94
N PRO A 24 36.96 31.69 -6.29
CA PRO A 24 35.93 32.40 -7.04
C PRO A 24 35.73 31.84 -8.45
N ILE A 25 36.79 31.37 -9.11
CA ILE A 25 36.66 30.75 -10.44
C ILE A 25 35.87 29.44 -10.37
N ALA A 26 36.14 28.59 -9.38
CA ALA A 26 35.39 27.35 -9.18
C ALA A 26 33.90 27.61 -8.86
N LEU A 27 33.61 28.63 -8.04
CA LEU A 27 32.23 29.04 -7.73
C LEU A 27 31.50 29.57 -8.97
N LEU A 28 32.15 30.39 -9.79
CA LEU A 28 31.56 30.91 -11.02
C LEU A 28 31.28 29.80 -12.05
N ALA A 29 32.21 28.87 -12.21
CA ALA A 29 32.02 27.71 -13.09
C ALA A 29 30.88 26.80 -12.60
N GLY A 30 30.85 26.50 -11.30
CA GLY A 30 29.78 25.70 -10.68
C GLY A 30 28.41 26.37 -10.77
N PHE A 31 28.34 27.68 -10.53
CA PHE A 31 27.10 28.45 -10.63
C PHE A 31 26.58 28.54 -12.07
N GLY A 32 27.47 28.72 -13.05
CA GLY A 32 27.12 28.72 -14.47
C GLY A 32 26.55 27.37 -14.93
N PHE A 33 27.17 26.27 -14.52
CA PHE A 33 26.69 24.92 -14.81
C PHE A 33 25.33 24.64 -14.14
N PHE A 34 25.16 25.06 -12.89
CA PHE A 34 23.90 24.95 -12.17
C PHE A 34 22.77 25.73 -12.87
N GLN A 35 23.05 26.94 -13.35
CA GLN A 35 22.09 27.74 -14.12
C GLN A 35 21.73 27.10 -15.46
N ALA A 36 22.70 26.49 -16.16
CA ALA A 36 22.46 25.81 -17.43
C ALA A 36 21.60 24.54 -17.29
N MET A 37 21.68 23.86 -16.14
CA MET A 37 20.88 22.68 -15.83
C MET A 37 19.60 22.98 -15.04
N ARG A 38 19.25 24.26 -14.78
CA ARG A 38 18.00 24.56 -14.12
C ARG A 38 16.84 24.11 -15.01
N PRO A 39 15.96 23.22 -14.52
CA PRO A 39 14.74 22.92 -15.24
C PRO A 39 13.93 24.23 -15.40
N PRO A 40 13.26 24.44 -16.53
CA PRO A 40 12.37 25.59 -16.70
C PRO A 40 11.38 25.62 -15.54
N ALA A 41 11.13 26.81 -14.99
CA ALA A 41 10.18 26.98 -13.90
C ALA A 41 8.83 26.39 -14.35
N GLU A 42 8.39 25.33 -13.69
CA GLU A 42 7.06 24.78 -13.91
C GLU A 42 6.06 25.93 -13.68
N PRO A 43 5.17 26.21 -14.65
CA PRO A 43 4.09 27.16 -14.42
C PRO A 43 3.36 26.72 -13.14
N ALA A 44 3.00 27.69 -12.29
CA ALA A 44 2.27 27.43 -11.07
C ALA A 44 1.11 26.46 -11.38
N PRO A 45 0.89 25.42 -10.55
CA PRO A 45 -0.19 24.48 -10.80
C PRO A 45 -1.46 25.30 -11.00
N GLU A 46 -2.05 25.18 -12.20
CA GLU A 46 -3.36 25.75 -12.46
C GLU A 46 -4.27 25.33 -11.31
N PRO A 47 -5.15 26.22 -10.79
CA PRO A 47 -6.04 25.87 -9.71
C PRO A 47 -6.75 24.58 -10.09
N SER A 48 -6.35 23.49 -9.42
CA SER A 48 -6.90 22.18 -9.65
C SER A 48 -8.40 22.37 -9.49
N VAL A 49 -9.15 22.18 -10.57
CA VAL A 49 -10.60 22.08 -10.47
C VAL A 49 -10.77 20.82 -9.66
N ALA A 50 -10.83 20.97 -8.33
CA ALA A 50 -11.02 19.87 -7.41
C ALA A 50 -12.17 19.08 -7.99
N ALA A 51 -11.92 17.81 -8.30
CA ALA A 51 -12.92 16.93 -8.88
C ALA A 51 -14.20 17.17 -8.09
N GLY A 52 -15.25 17.66 -8.78
CA GLY A 52 -16.51 18.00 -8.13
C GLY A 52 -17.02 16.80 -7.32
N PRO A 53 -17.94 16.98 -6.36
CA PRO A 53 -18.41 15.91 -5.49
C PRO A 53 -18.77 14.67 -6.31
N GLN A 54 -17.95 13.62 -6.22
CA GLN A 54 -18.23 12.36 -6.91
C GLN A 54 -19.36 11.69 -6.15
N VAL A 55 -20.49 11.43 -6.81
CA VAL A 55 -21.64 10.75 -6.20
C VAL A 55 -21.24 9.31 -5.94
N MET A 56 -20.89 9.00 -4.70
CA MET A 56 -20.56 7.65 -4.29
C MET A 56 -21.86 6.84 -4.17
N PRO A 57 -21.90 5.60 -4.69
CA PRO A 57 -23.07 4.75 -4.56
C PRO A 57 -23.31 4.40 -3.09
N THR A 58 -24.37 4.95 -2.51
CA THR A 58 -24.74 4.74 -1.10
C THR A 58 -25.67 3.54 -0.89
N THR A 59 -26.16 2.92 -1.96
CA THR A 59 -27.03 1.75 -1.87
C THR A 59 -26.32 0.63 -1.11
N PRO A 60 -26.92 0.06 -0.04
CA PRO A 60 -26.33 -1.07 0.66
C PRO A 60 -26.15 -2.28 -0.26
N VAL A 61 -25.06 -3.02 -0.09
CA VAL A 61 -24.76 -4.23 -0.86
C VAL A 61 -25.44 -5.42 -0.19
N THR A 62 -26.22 -6.17 -0.97
CA THR A 62 -26.91 -7.36 -0.48
C THR A 62 -25.91 -8.46 -0.14
N MET A 63 -25.95 -8.94 1.10
CA MET A 63 -25.13 -10.06 1.58
C MET A 63 -25.92 -10.95 2.54
N ASP A 64 -25.56 -12.23 2.57
CA ASP A 64 -26.07 -13.19 3.54
C ASP A 64 -25.29 -13.13 4.86
N ALA A 65 -25.95 -13.43 5.96
CA ALA A 65 -25.34 -13.48 7.30
C ALA A 65 -25.61 -14.84 7.95
N PRO A 66 -24.92 -15.92 7.50
CA PRO A 66 -25.06 -17.23 8.12
C PRO A 66 -24.66 -17.18 9.59
N ALA A 67 -25.33 -17.99 10.41
CA ALA A 67 -25.02 -18.11 11.84
C ALA A 67 -23.58 -18.58 12.02
N LEU A 68 -22.86 -17.90 12.90
CA LEU A 68 -21.47 -18.21 13.25
C LEU A 68 -21.40 -18.89 14.61
N THR A 69 -20.39 -19.73 14.79
CA THR A 69 -19.99 -20.15 16.15
C THR A 69 -19.45 -18.95 16.93
N GLU A 70 -19.43 -19.03 18.26
CA GLU A 70 -18.88 -17.96 19.11
C GLU A 70 -17.42 -17.63 18.76
N ARG A 71 -16.63 -18.66 18.47
CA ARG A 71 -15.23 -18.51 18.04
C ARG A 71 -15.13 -17.79 16.70
N GLN A 72 -15.94 -18.18 15.71
CA GLN A 72 -15.97 -17.50 14.41
C GLN A 72 -16.41 -16.03 14.56
N ALA A 73 -17.46 -15.76 15.33
CA ALA A 73 -17.95 -14.40 15.55
C ALA A 73 -16.87 -13.48 16.17
N THR A 74 -16.09 -14.01 17.12
CA THR A 74 -14.99 -13.27 17.76
C THR A 74 -13.89 -12.93 16.75
N VAL A 75 -13.44 -13.91 15.97
CA VAL A 75 -12.41 -13.71 14.95
C VAL A 75 -12.90 -12.76 13.85
N CYS A 76 -14.13 -12.93 13.39
CA CYS A 76 -14.69 -12.08 12.34
C CYS A 76 -14.85 -10.62 12.80
N ARG A 77 -15.32 -10.36 14.03
CA ARG A 77 -15.32 -8.99 14.56
C ARG A 77 -13.93 -8.37 14.61
N ALA A 78 -12.92 -9.13 15.04
CA ALA A 78 -11.53 -8.66 15.07
C ALA A 78 -11.04 -8.32 13.66
N LEU A 79 -11.27 -9.18 12.67
CA LEU A 79 -10.98 -8.91 11.26
C LEU A 79 -11.68 -7.64 10.78
N LEU A 80 -12.99 -7.55 10.96
CA LEU A 80 -13.82 -6.44 10.48
C LEU A 80 -13.45 -5.09 11.11
N SER A 81 -12.94 -5.08 12.34
CA SER A 81 -12.45 -3.86 13.01
C SER A 81 -11.13 -3.33 12.45
N GLN A 82 -10.37 -4.14 11.72
CA GLN A 82 -9.07 -3.78 11.15
C GLN A 82 -9.05 -3.82 9.63
N LEU A 83 -10.20 -4.09 9.00
CA LEU A 83 -10.32 -3.96 7.56
C LEU A 83 -10.07 -2.51 7.15
N PRO A 84 -9.43 -2.28 5.99
CA PRO A 84 -9.19 -0.94 5.52
C PRO A 84 -10.52 -0.24 5.17
N ASP A 85 -10.55 1.08 5.34
CA ASP A 85 -11.69 1.92 4.95
C ASP A 85 -11.88 1.98 3.43
N GLN A 86 -10.83 1.66 2.67
CA GLN A 86 -10.85 1.56 1.22
C GLN A 86 -9.91 0.45 0.74
N VAL A 87 -10.28 -0.20 -0.36
CA VAL A 87 -9.43 -1.17 -1.06
C VAL A 87 -9.00 -0.51 -2.36
N ARG A 88 -7.73 -0.09 -2.41
CA ARG A 88 -7.23 0.78 -3.48
C ARG A 88 -8.10 2.04 -3.57
N GLU A 89 -8.69 2.32 -4.73
CA GLU A 89 -9.65 3.39 -4.99
C GLU A 89 -11.11 3.06 -4.61
N LEU A 90 -11.39 1.84 -4.15
CA LEU A 90 -12.75 1.41 -3.83
C LEU A 90 -13.12 1.72 -2.37
N PRO A 91 -14.04 2.65 -2.12
CA PRO A 91 -14.48 3.03 -0.78
C PRO A 91 -15.34 1.92 -0.15
N ARG A 92 -15.32 1.81 1.18
CA ARG A 92 -16.21 0.89 1.91
C ARG A 92 -17.68 1.29 1.74
N ARG A 93 -18.55 0.28 1.68
CA ARG A 93 -20.01 0.41 1.56
C ARG A 93 -20.73 -0.33 2.66
N ALA A 94 -21.94 0.12 2.96
CA ALA A 94 -22.85 -0.60 3.84
C ALA A 94 -23.26 -1.94 3.23
N VAL A 95 -23.48 -2.95 4.07
CA VAL A 95 -24.02 -4.26 3.70
C VAL A 95 -25.42 -4.42 4.27
N THR A 96 -26.27 -5.25 3.67
CA THR A 96 -27.65 -5.44 4.16
C THR A 96 -27.75 -6.31 5.41
N ALA A 97 -26.78 -7.21 5.64
CA ALA A 97 -26.78 -8.11 6.78
C ALA A 97 -25.36 -8.47 7.22
N GLY A 98 -25.22 -8.81 8.51
CA GLY A 98 -23.99 -9.35 9.07
C GLY A 98 -22.83 -8.33 9.12
N HIS A 99 -23.06 -7.09 9.56
CA HIS A 99 -22.01 -6.06 9.64
C HIS A 99 -20.78 -6.46 10.46
N GLU A 100 -20.93 -7.43 11.36
CA GLU A 100 -19.83 -8.00 12.17
C GLU A 100 -19.02 -9.08 11.45
N GLN A 101 -19.46 -9.55 10.27
CA GLN A 101 -18.80 -10.60 9.49
C GLN A 101 -18.65 -10.28 8.00
N ASN A 102 -19.31 -9.23 7.50
CA ASN A 102 -19.37 -8.87 6.09
C ASN A 102 -18.90 -7.44 5.84
N ALA A 103 -18.20 -7.24 4.72
CA ALA A 103 -17.82 -5.92 4.20
C ALA A 103 -18.00 -5.87 2.69
N ALA A 104 -18.22 -4.67 2.15
CA ALA A 104 -18.30 -4.42 0.72
C ALA A 104 -17.55 -3.14 0.35
N TYR A 105 -17.06 -3.08 -0.89
CA TYR A 105 -16.26 -1.99 -1.43
C TYR A 105 -16.65 -1.67 -2.86
N GLY A 106 -16.76 -0.38 -3.19
CA GLY A 106 -16.90 0.09 -4.57
C GLY A 106 -18.19 -0.34 -5.29
N GLU A 107 -18.21 -0.09 -6.60
CA GLU A 107 -19.29 -0.46 -7.54
C GLU A 107 -18.64 -0.78 -8.90
N PRO A 108 -18.81 -2.00 -9.46
CA PRO A 108 -19.51 -3.15 -8.90
C PRO A 108 -18.92 -3.62 -7.57
N ALA A 109 -19.74 -4.12 -6.65
CA ALA A 109 -19.30 -4.39 -5.29
C ALA A 109 -18.30 -5.56 -5.19
N LEU A 110 -17.10 -5.28 -4.71
CA LEU A 110 -16.21 -6.29 -4.15
C LEU A 110 -16.70 -6.61 -2.74
N THR A 111 -16.90 -7.88 -2.40
CA THR A 111 -17.42 -8.28 -1.09
C THR A 111 -16.47 -9.21 -0.35
N LEU A 112 -16.47 -9.11 0.97
CA LEU A 112 -15.74 -9.97 1.89
C LEU A 112 -16.73 -10.53 2.91
N ALA A 113 -16.78 -11.85 3.05
CA ALA A 113 -17.57 -12.57 4.04
C ALA A 113 -16.65 -13.44 4.91
N CYS A 114 -16.72 -13.26 6.22
CA CYS A 114 -15.95 -14.01 7.19
C CYS A 114 -16.81 -15.08 7.86
N GLY A 115 -16.27 -16.29 7.98
CA GLY A 115 -16.92 -17.42 8.64
C GLY A 115 -17.96 -18.11 7.77
N GLY A 116 -18.78 -18.92 8.43
CA GLY A 116 -19.68 -19.87 7.79
C GLY A 116 -19.09 -21.29 7.72
N PRO A 117 -19.70 -22.19 6.94
CA PRO A 117 -19.26 -23.57 6.86
C PRO A 117 -17.84 -23.65 6.30
N SER A 118 -17.01 -24.49 6.91
CA SER A 118 -15.68 -24.80 6.38
C SER A 118 -15.84 -25.38 4.98
N PRO A 119 -15.23 -24.77 3.96
CA PRO A 119 -15.32 -25.28 2.61
C PRO A 119 -14.53 -26.59 2.48
N SER A 120 -15.02 -27.49 1.62
CA SER A 120 -14.33 -28.73 1.26
C SER A 120 -13.94 -28.65 -0.21
N TYR A 121 -12.68 -28.99 -0.49
CA TYR A 121 -12.11 -28.93 -1.83
C TYR A 121 -11.54 -30.28 -2.23
N PRO A 122 -11.61 -30.66 -3.52
CA PRO A 122 -10.81 -31.74 -4.06
C PRO A 122 -9.31 -31.54 -3.74
N PRO A 123 -8.56 -32.61 -3.41
CA PRO A 123 -7.12 -32.50 -3.12
C PRO A 123 -6.26 -32.00 -4.29
N THR A 124 -6.81 -32.02 -5.51
CA THR A 124 -6.13 -31.62 -6.75
C THR A 124 -6.40 -30.17 -7.14
N ASP A 125 -7.22 -29.44 -6.38
CA ASP A 125 -7.52 -28.05 -6.67
C ASP A 125 -6.29 -27.17 -6.42
N ASP A 126 -6.10 -26.20 -7.31
CA ASP A 126 -5.02 -25.25 -7.18
C ASP A 126 -5.27 -24.27 -6.04
N VAL A 127 -4.21 -24.00 -5.29
CA VAL A 127 -4.15 -22.95 -4.27
C VAL A 127 -3.03 -21.98 -4.60
N TYR A 128 -3.24 -20.71 -4.24
CA TYR A 128 -2.35 -19.61 -4.57
C TYR A 128 -1.95 -18.89 -3.29
N THR A 129 -0.66 -18.88 -3.00
CA THR A 129 -0.11 -18.06 -1.90
C THR A 129 0.10 -16.65 -2.40
N LEU A 130 -0.73 -15.72 -1.94
CA LEU A 130 -0.73 -14.32 -2.34
C LEU A 130 -0.49 -13.44 -1.10
N ASP A 131 0.66 -12.76 -1.07
CA ASP A 131 1.11 -11.94 0.08
C ASP A 131 1.01 -12.65 1.44
N GLY A 132 1.42 -13.92 1.46
CA GLY A 132 1.49 -14.71 2.69
C GLY A 132 0.16 -15.29 3.18
N VAL A 133 -0.92 -15.16 2.40
CA VAL A 133 -2.19 -15.85 2.63
C VAL A 133 -2.43 -16.84 1.50
N CYS A 134 -2.83 -18.06 1.85
CA CYS A 134 -3.16 -19.09 0.87
C CYS A 134 -4.64 -19.04 0.49
N TRP A 135 -4.90 -18.94 -0.80
CA TRP A 135 -6.23 -18.81 -1.36
C TRP A 135 -6.58 -19.94 -2.31
N HIS A 136 -7.78 -20.47 -2.17
CA HIS A 136 -8.42 -21.26 -3.20
C HIS A 136 -9.26 -20.35 -4.11
N LYS A 137 -9.14 -20.52 -5.43
CA LYS A 137 -9.92 -19.79 -6.42
C LYS A 137 -11.08 -20.66 -6.89
N GLY A 138 -12.29 -20.32 -6.47
CA GLY A 138 -13.52 -20.93 -6.97
C GLY A 138 -14.22 -20.08 -8.04
N ASP A 139 -15.36 -20.56 -8.52
CA ASP A 139 -16.20 -19.86 -9.47
C ASP A 139 -16.84 -18.63 -8.82
N GLY A 140 -16.24 -17.46 -9.04
CA GLY A 140 -16.73 -16.17 -8.56
C GLY A 140 -16.33 -15.80 -7.13
N ALA A 141 -15.51 -16.60 -6.45
CA ALA A 141 -15.00 -16.25 -5.13
C ALA A 141 -13.63 -16.86 -4.80
N TRP A 142 -12.82 -16.10 -4.08
CA TRP A 142 -11.55 -16.54 -3.51
C TRP A 142 -11.74 -16.82 -2.03
N THR A 143 -11.30 -17.96 -1.54
CA THR A 143 -11.48 -18.33 -0.13
C THR A 143 -10.15 -18.68 0.51
N THR A 144 -9.88 -18.13 1.70
CA THR A 144 -8.67 -18.47 2.44
C THR A 144 -8.72 -19.92 2.91
N VAL A 145 -7.63 -20.67 2.72
CA VAL A 145 -7.56 -22.09 3.09
C VAL A 145 -6.52 -22.40 4.17
N ASP A 146 -5.73 -21.41 4.56
CA ASP A 146 -4.72 -21.50 5.62
C ASP A 146 -5.15 -20.84 6.94
N ARG A 147 -6.42 -20.39 7.02
CA ARG A 147 -7.00 -19.67 8.16
C ARG A 147 -7.98 -20.53 8.95
N GLU A 148 -8.00 -20.38 10.27
CA GLU A 148 -8.92 -21.06 11.20
C GLU A 148 -10.38 -20.78 10.83
N VAL A 149 -10.68 -19.54 10.45
CA VAL A 149 -11.99 -19.11 9.99
C VAL A 149 -11.90 -18.77 8.50
N PRO A 150 -12.71 -19.40 7.63
CA PRO A 150 -12.65 -19.12 6.20
C PRO A 150 -13.10 -17.70 5.91
N VAL A 151 -12.34 -16.97 5.10
CA VAL A 151 -12.73 -15.67 4.58
C VAL A 151 -12.89 -15.79 3.07
N ARG A 152 -14.09 -15.47 2.59
CA ARG A 152 -14.45 -15.49 1.18
C ARG A 152 -14.48 -14.07 0.64
N VAL A 153 -13.79 -13.83 -0.46
CA VAL A 153 -13.80 -12.57 -1.19
C VAL A 153 -14.35 -12.79 -2.59
N THR A 154 -15.42 -12.10 -2.94
CA THR A 154 -15.97 -12.10 -4.29
C THR A 154 -15.53 -10.83 -5.00
N VAL A 155 -14.82 -11.02 -6.10
CA VAL A 155 -14.30 -9.94 -6.94
C VAL A 155 -15.09 -9.94 -8.25
N PRO A 156 -15.82 -8.86 -8.57
CA PRO A 156 -16.49 -8.73 -9.86
C PRO A 156 -15.52 -8.88 -11.04
N ALA A 157 -16.00 -9.44 -12.15
CA ALA A 157 -15.20 -9.63 -13.37
C ALA A 157 -14.63 -8.32 -13.95
N ALA A 158 -15.23 -7.17 -13.62
CA ALA A 158 -14.71 -5.85 -14.00
C ALA A 158 -13.34 -5.54 -13.37
N TYR A 159 -12.95 -6.29 -12.34
CA TYR A 159 -11.74 -6.07 -11.53
C TYR A 159 -10.68 -7.14 -11.78
N ASP A 160 -10.51 -7.57 -13.03
CA ASP A 160 -9.47 -8.54 -13.37
C ASP A 160 -8.05 -7.93 -13.44
N PRO A 161 -7.00 -8.66 -13.00
CA PRO A 161 -7.08 -9.99 -12.40
C PRO A 161 -7.44 -9.95 -10.90
N ALA A 162 -8.42 -10.77 -10.50
CA ALA A 162 -8.93 -10.80 -9.12
C ALA A 162 -7.87 -11.01 -8.01
N GLY A 163 -6.76 -11.69 -8.32
CA GLY A 163 -5.64 -11.89 -7.41
C GLY A 163 -5.05 -10.59 -6.86
N GLN A 164 -5.00 -9.53 -7.67
CA GLN A 164 -4.46 -8.22 -7.26
C GLN A 164 -5.38 -7.48 -6.27
N TRP A 165 -6.63 -7.91 -6.17
CA TRP A 165 -7.61 -7.33 -5.24
C TRP A 165 -7.61 -8.04 -3.90
N VAL A 166 -7.58 -9.38 -3.90
CA VAL A 166 -7.60 -10.17 -2.66
C VAL A 166 -6.34 -9.96 -1.80
N ILE A 167 -5.20 -9.66 -2.43
CA ILE A 167 -3.94 -9.34 -1.75
C ILE A 167 -4.08 -8.15 -0.77
N ASN A 168 -4.96 -7.20 -1.05
CA ASN A 168 -5.15 -6.02 -0.18
C ASN A 168 -5.68 -6.40 1.22
N PHE A 169 -6.21 -7.61 1.39
CA PHE A 169 -6.66 -8.11 2.68
C PHE A 169 -5.60 -8.94 3.42
N SER A 170 -4.52 -9.37 2.74
CA SER A 170 -3.57 -10.34 3.29
C SER A 170 -2.96 -9.90 4.61
N LYS A 171 -2.52 -8.64 4.72
CA LYS A 171 -1.95 -8.09 5.96
C LYS A 171 -2.94 -8.16 7.13
N THR A 172 -4.19 -7.73 6.92
CA THR A 172 -5.22 -7.76 7.97
C THR A 172 -5.58 -9.19 8.34
N LEU A 173 -5.69 -10.08 7.35
CA LEU A 173 -5.97 -11.51 7.59
C LEU A 173 -4.88 -12.17 8.43
N ILE A 174 -3.61 -11.91 8.14
CA ILE A 174 -2.48 -12.42 8.93
C ILE A 174 -2.53 -11.89 10.37
N ALA A 175 -2.88 -10.61 10.55
CA ALA A 175 -2.91 -9.99 11.87
C ALA A 175 -4.09 -10.42 12.75
N THR A 176 -5.22 -10.82 12.15
CA THR A 176 -6.50 -10.99 12.87
C THR A 176 -7.07 -12.39 12.81
N VAL A 177 -6.73 -13.19 11.80
CA VAL A 177 -7.28 -14.53 11.59
C VAL A 177 -6.18 -15.57 11.82
N PRO A 178 -6.26 -16.34 12.93
CA PRO A 178 -5.28 -17.38 13.22
C PRO A 178 -5.16 -18.40 12.09
N HIS A 179 -4.02 -19.09 12.06
CA HIS A 179 -3.82 -20.19 11.11
C HIS A 179 -4.74 -21.37 11.40
N ALA A 180 -5.18 -22.04 10.34
CA ALA A 180 -5.84 -23.33 10.45
C ALA A 180 -4.90 -24.38 11.07
N GLU A 181 -5.46 -25.35 11.80
CA GLU A 181 -4.70 -26.49 12.31
C GLU A 181 -4.12 -27.35 11.18
N ARG A 182 -4.87 -27.45 10.06
CA ARG A 182 -4.47 -28.17 8.86
C ARG A 182 -4.43 -27.21 7.70
N ILE A 183 -3.26 -27.08 7.08
CA ILE A 183 -3.02 -26.24 5.90
C ILE A 183 -2.84 -27.17 4.69
N PRO A 184 -3.51 -26.92 3.56
CA PRO A 184 -3.36 -27.74 2.36
C PRO A 184 -1.90 -27.80 1.86
N PRO A 185 -1.46 -28.94 1.31
CA PRO A 185 -0.23 -29.01 0.53
C PRO A 185 -0.30 -27.99 -0.62
N GLY A 186 0.73 -27.16 -0.78
CA GLY A 186 0.77 -26.10 -1.80
C GLY A 186 0.77 -24.67 -1.22
N CYS A 187 0.32 -24.48 0.01
CA CYS A 187 0.30 -23.17 0.67
C CYS A 187 1.64 -22.70 1.26
N GLY A 188 2.72 -23.49 1.11
CA GLY A 188 4.02 -23.25 1.77
C GLY A 188 4.05 -23.71 3.24
N THR A 189 5.22 -23.63 3.87
CA THR A 189 5.40 -23.96 5.30
C THR A 189 5.02 -22.79 6.19
N ARG A 190 4.38 -23.08 7.33
CA ARG A 190 4.04 -22.14 8.41
C ARG A 190 5.22 -21.21 8.71
N ALA A 191 5.08 -19.91 8.43
CA ALA A 191 6.00 -18.88 8.90
C ALA A 191 5.62 -18.45 10.32
#